data_AF-A0A965KVE2-F1
#
_entry.id   AF-A0A965KVE2-F1
#
_cell.length_a   1.000
_cell.length_b   1.000
_cell.length_c   1.000
_cell.angle_alpha   90.00
_cell.angle_beta   90.00
_cell.angle_gamma   90.00
#
_symmetry.space_group_name_H-M   'P 1'
#
loop_
_entity.id
_entity.type
_entity.pdbx_description
1 polymer ?
#
loop_
_entity_poly.entity_id
_entity_poly.type
_entity_poly.pdbx_seq_one_letter_code
_entity_poly.pdbx_strand_id
1 'polypeptide(L)'
;AIADLIAEFELDRSLINKPLQALVLVRMQDLQVRDYAMGVIQSERLDFYIELWQSLLQIAPFGFKAGPATILAALYYENCDLENANKSLDKALSENPEYGLAKLLRRVFAAKWPSSSFARMRKELHPKVCEYLFGSTMAS
;
A
#
# COMPACT_ATOMS: atom_id res chain seq x y z
N ALA A 1 -4.06 -4.65 -12.91
CA ALA A 1 -4.93 -4.58 -11.72
C ALA A 1 -4.62 -3.34 -10.87
N ILE A 2 -3.42 -3.20 -10.28
CA ILE A 2 -3.09 -2.02 -9.46
C ILE A 2 -3.15 -0.71 -10.27
N ALA A 3 -2.49 -0.67 -11.44
CA ALA A 3 -2.53 0.48 -12.32
C ALA A 3 -3.97 0.80 -12.78
N ASP A 4 -4.76 -0.23 -13.13
CA ASP A 4 -6.16 -0.05 -13.54
C ASP A 4 -7.02 0.50 -12.40
N LEU A 5 -6.79 0.08 -11.15
CA LEU A 5 -7.50 0.60 -9.98
C LEU A 5 -7.17 2.08 -9.74
N ILE A 6 -5.89 2.45 -9.87
CA ILE A 6 -5.46 3.85 -9.77
C ILE A 6 -6.14 4.66 -10.88
N ALA A 7 -6.11 4.18 -12.12
CA ALA A 7 -6.72 4.86 -13.26
C ALA A 7 -8.24 5.00 -13.10
N GLU A 8 -8.95 3.97 -12.61
CA GLU A 8 -10.37 4.06 -12.28
C GLU A 8 -10.62 5.18 -11.26
N PHE A 9 -9.87 5.18 -10.16
CA PHE A 9 -10.05 6.15 -9.08
C PHE A 9 -9.65 7.58 -9.48
N GLU A 10 -8.74 7.75 -10.44
CA GLU A 10 -8.39 9.05 -11.00
C GLU A 10 -9.54 9.74 -11.75
N LEU A 11 -10.50 8.98 -12.27
CA LEU A 11 -11.61 9.54 -13.06
C LEU A 11 -12.54 10.39 -12.19
N ASP A 12 -12.96 9.88 -11.04
CA ASP A 12 -14.00 10.51 -10.22
C ASP A 12 -13.91 10.22 -8.72
N ARG A 13 -12.79 9.68 -8.23
CA ARG A 13 -12.60 9.27 -6.83
C ARG A 13 -13.59 8.20 -6.36
N SER A 14 -14.03 7.34 -7.27
CA SER A 14 -14.91 6.21 -6.94
C SER A 14 -14.31 4.86 -7.35
N LEU A 15 -14.75 3.81 -6.67
CA LEU A 15 -14.46 2.42 -7.02
C LEU A 15 -15.79 1.75 -7.36
N ILE A 16 -16.12 1.63 -8.65
CA ILE A 16 -17.41 1.07 -9.11
C ILE A 16 -17.26 -0.31 -9.73
N ASN A 17 -16.08 -0.65 -10.26
CA ASN A 17 -15.77 -1.91 -10.88
C ASN A 17 -15.48 -2.99 -9.82
N LYS A 18 -16.55 -3.64 -9.35
CA LYS A 18 -16.47 -4.72 -8.35
C LYS A 18 -15.51 -5.87 -8.75
N PRO A 19 -15.51 -6.37 -10.02
CA PRO A 19 -14.52 -7.34 -10.45
C PRO A 19 -13.06 -6.87 -10.28
N LEU A 20 -12.77 -5.61 -10.61
CA LEU A 20 -11.42 -5.05 -10.45
C LEU A 20 -11.03 -4.93 -8.97
N GLN A 21 -11.95 -4.46 -8.12
CA GLN A 21 -11.73 -4.39 -6.67
C GLN A 21 -11.40 -5.76 -6.09
N ALA A 22 -12.21 -6.78 -6.41
CA ALA A 22 -11.97 -8.15 -5.96
C ALA A 22 -10.63 -8.70 -6.48
N LEU A 23 -10.32 -8.45 -7.75
CA LEU A 23 -9.04 -8.87 -8.34
C LEU A 23 -7.86 -8.23 -7.62
N VAL A 24 -7.91 -6.92 -7.33
CA VAL A 24 -6.85 -6.25 -6.57
C VAL A 24 -6.70 -6.86 -5.19
N LEU A 25 -7.79 -7.02 -4.45
CA LEU A 25 -7.77 -7.58 -3.10
C LEU A 25 -7.15 -8.97 -3.06
N VAL A 26 -7.52 -9.86 -4.00
CA VAL A 26 -6.91 -11.19 -4.13
C VAL A 26 -5.42 -11.07 -4.47
N ARG A 27 -5.06 -10.23 -5.44
CA ARG A 27 -3.67 -10.07 -5.87
C ARG A 27 -2.77 -9.47 -4.79
N MET A 28 -3.30 -8.65 -3.89
CA MET A 28 -2.56 -8.10 -2.75
C MET A 28 -2.13 -9.15 -1.70
N GLN A 29 -2.61 -10.39 -1.79
CA GLN A 29 -2.06 -11.49 -1.01
C GLN A 29 -0.67 -11.93 -1.51
N ASP A 30 -0.34 -11.64 -2.77
CA ASP A 30 0.99 -11.85 -3.34
C ASP A 30 1.93 -10.72 -2.86
N LEU A 31 3.08 -11.11 -2.30
CA LEU A 31 4.08 -10.18 -1.78
C LEU A 31 4.57 -9.20 -2.85
N GLN A 32 4.79 -9.67 -4.08
CA GLN A 32 5.36 -8.86 -5.14
C GLN A 32 4.35 -7.83 -5.66
N VAL A 33 3.08 -8.21 -5.77
CA VAL A 33 2.02 -7.26 -6.17
C VAL A 33 1.81 -6.20 -5.10
N ARG A 34 1.86 -6.60 -3.82
CA ARG A 34 1.78 -5.65 -2.71
C ARG A 34 2.97 -4.69 -2.70
N ASP A 35 4.18 -5.19 -2.93
CA ASP A 35 5.38 -4.36 -2.94
C ASP A 35 5.40 -3.43 -4.17
N TYR A 36 4.85 -3.89 -5.30
CA TYR A 36 4.59 -3.05 -6.47
C TYR A 36 3.59 -1.94 -6.13
N ALA A 37 2.47 -2.28 -5.48
CA ALA A 37 1.48 -1.30 -5.04
C ALA A 37 2.06 -0.25 -4.07
N MET A 38 3.00 -0.66 -3.20
CA MET A 38 3.72 0.27 -2.32
C MET A 38 4.67 1.21 -3.09
N GLY A 39 5.27 0.71 -4.15
CA GLY A 39 6.26 1.43 -4.94
C GLY A 39 5.69 2.41 -5.96
N VAL A 40 4.49 2.17 -6.51
CA VAL A 40 3.84 3.09 -7.45
C VAL A 40 3.35 4.40 -6.80
N ILE A 41 3.28 4.45 -5.46
CA ILE A 41 2.87 5.63 -4.70
C ILE A 41 3.86 6.78 -4.92
N GLN A 42 3.31 7.91 -5.36
CA GLN A 42 4.01 9.18 -5.53
C GLN A 42 3.84 10.03 -4.26
N SER A 43 4.96 10.43 -3.66
CA SER A 43 4.98 11.19 -2.40
C SER A 43 4.33 12.57 -2.52
N GLU A 44 4.24 13.11 -3.74
CA GLU A 44 3.60 14.40 -4.03
C GLU A 44 2.06 14.30 -4.06
N ARG A 45 1.51 13.07 -4.04
CA ARG A 45 0.06 12.79 -4.13
C ARG A 45 -0.42 11.88 -2.98
N LEU A 46 0.20 11.96 -1.80
CA LEU A 46 -0.15 11.07 -0.68
C LEU A 46 -1.63 11.09 -0.34
N ASP A 47 -2.28 12.25 -0.32
CA ASP A 47 -3.72 12.37 -0.02
C ASP A 47 -4.58 11.56 -1.00
N PHE A 48 -4.25 11.60 -2.30
CA PHE A 48 -4.91 10.77 -3.32
C PHE A 48 -4.79 9.28 -3.00
N TYR A 49 -3.57 8.82 -2.68
CA TYR A 49 -3.36 7.40 -2.40
C TYR A 49 -4.01 6.99 -1.07
N ILE A 50 -3.99 7.86 -0.05
CA ILE A 50 -4.69 7.60 1.21
C ILE A 50 -6.18 7.39 0.94
N GLU A 51 -6.83 8.28 0.20
CA GLU A 51 -8.25 8.14 -0.16
C GLU A 51 -8.53 6.85 -0.95
N LEU A 52 -7.69 6.52 -1.93
CA LEU A 52 -7.81 5.30 -2.74
C LEU A 52 -7.78 4.04 -1.85
N TRP A 53 -6.75 3.93 -1.01
CA TRP A 53 -6.56 2.74 -0.19
C TRP A 53 -7.55 2.68 0.98
N GLN A 54 -8.02 3.83 1.50
CA GLN A 54 -9.13 3.90 2.44
C GLN A 54 -10.41 3.34 1.80
N SER A 55 -10.74 3.80 0.59
CA SER A 55 -11.91 3.37 -0.15
C SER A 55 -11.90 1.86 -0.40
N LEU A 56 -10.75 1.32 -0.82
CA LEU A 56 -10.58 -0.12 -1.02
C LEU A 56 -10.65 -0.90 0.31
N LEU A 57 -10.02 -0.42 1.38
CA LEU A 57 -10.06 -1.07 2.69
C LEU A 57 -11.47 -1.10 3.29
N GLN A 58 -12.27 -0.07 3.07
CA GLN A 58 -13.64 0.01 3.57
C GLN A 58 -14.54 -1.10 3.01
N ILE A 59 -14.34 -1.46 1.74
CA ILE A 59 -15.12 -2.50 1.06
C ILE A 59 -14.49 -3.89 1.15
N ALA A 60 -13.24 -3.99 1.58
CA ALA A 60 -12.50 -5.25 1.65
C ALA A 60 -13.20 -6.25 2.62
N PRO A 61 -13.48 -7.48 2.19
CA PRO A 61 -14.01 -8.52 3.07
C PRO A 61 -12.93 -8.98 4.07
N PHE A 62 -13.36 -9.65 5.13
CA PHE A 62 -12.44 -10.28 6.07
C PHE A 62 -11.54 -11.29 5.36
N GLY A 63 -10.25 -11.28 5.71
CA GLY A 63 -9.18 -12.07 5.08
C GLY A 63 -8.45 -11.34 3.95
N PHE A 64 -8.85 -10.12 3.59
CA PHE A 64 -8.28 -9.33 2.48
C PHE A 64 -7.93 -7.88 2.86
N LYS A 65 -8.05 -7.50 4.13
CA LYS A 65 -7.78 -6.15 4.64
C LYS A 65 -6.32 -5.90 4.93
N ALA A 66 -5.55 -6.92 5.29
CA ALA A 66 -4.18 -6.77 5.78
C ALA A 66 -3.27 -6.08 4.76
N GLY A 67 -3.39 -6.43 3.48
CA GLY A 67 -2.68 -5.77 2.38
C GLY A 67 -2.96 -4.26 2.33
N PRO A 68 -4.19 -3.83 1.98
CA PRO A 68 -4.55 -2.41 1.92
C PRO A 68 -4.26 -1.64 3.23
N ALA A 69 -4.50 -2.26 4.39
CA ALA A 69 -4.22 -1.65 5.69
C ALA A 69 -2.73 -1.38 5.92
N THR A 70 -1.83 -2.27 5.48
CA THR A 70 -0.38 -2.01 5.57
C THR A 70 0.10 -0.94 4.60
N ILE A 71 -0.52 -0.82 3.42
CA ILE A 71 -0.23 0.30 2.51
C ILE A 71 -0.65 1.62 3.16
N LEU A 72 -1.87 1.70 3.71
CA LEU A 72 -2.32 2.88 4.46
C LEU A 72 -1.41 3.23 5.62
N ALA A 73 -0.98 2.24 6.40
CA ALA A 73 -0.05 2.47 7.50
C ALA A 73 1.24 3.16 7.03
N ALA A 74 1.81 2.71 5.91
CA ALA A 74 2.99 3.31 5.31
C ALA A 74 2.74 4.75 4.85
N LEU A 75 1.59 5.02 4.21
CA LEU A 75 1.22 6.34 3.73
C LEU A 75 1.01 7.35 4.87
N TYR A 76 0.26 6.96 5.90
CA TYR A 76 0.07 7.80 7.08
C TYR A 76 1.39 8.11 7.79
N TYR A 77 2.27 7.10 7.90
CA TYR A 77 3.58 7.31 8.50
C TYR A 77 4.41 8.32 7.71
N GLU A 78 4.39 8.22 6.38
CA GLU A 78 5.04 9.17 5.49
C GLU A 78 4.46 10.58 5.62
N ASN A 79 3.14 10.67 5.82
CA ASN A 79 2.43 11.93 6.09
C ASN A 79 2.56 12.43 7.55
N CYS A 80 3.46 11.85 8.34
CA CYS A 80 3.65 12.16 9.77
C CYS A 80 2.42 11.95 10.67
N ASP A 81 1.42 11.19 10.21
CA ASP A 81 0.21 10.83 10.95
C ASP A 81 0.41 9.48 11.66
N LEU A 82 1.11 9.50 12.78
CA LEU A 82 1.42 8.29 13.55
C LEU A 82 0.18 7.62 14.13
N GLU A 83 -0.88 8.37 14.43
CA GLU A 83 -2.11 7.83 15.00
C GLU A 83 -2.81 6.92 13.98
N ASN A 84 -3.09 7.43 12.78
CA ASN A 84 -3.73 6.63 11.74
C ASN A 84 -2.81 5.56 11.17
N ALA A 85 -1.49 5.79 11.19
CA ALA A 85 -0.51 4.77 10.83
C ALA A 85 -0.62 3.55 11.77
N ASN A 86 -0.64 3.76 13.08
CA ASN A 86 -0.77 2.68 14.06
C ASN A 86 -2.13 2.00 14.01
N LYS A 87 -3.24 2.75 13.90
CA LYS A 87 -4.58 2.19 13.72
C LYS A 87 -4.66 1.29 12.49
N SER A 88 -4.00 1.67 11.40
CA SER A 88 -3.96 0.87 10.18
C SER A 88 -3.17 -0.42 10.37
N LEU A 89 -2.06 -0.40 11.12
CA LEU A 89 -1.36 -1.64 11.51
C LEU A 89 -2.20 -2.53 12.42
N ASP A 90 -2.95 -1.96 13.35
CA ASP A 90 -3.84 -2.73 14.24
C ASP A 90 -4.93 -3.45 13.42
N LYS A 91 -5.49 -2.80 12.40
CA LYS A 91 -6.43 -3.44 11.47
C LYS A 91 -5.79 -4.59 10.69
N ALA A 92 -4.55 -4.45 10.24
CA ALA A 92 -3.86 -5.52 9.53
C ALA A 92 -3.59 -6.73 10.45
N LEU A 93 -3.14 -6.45 11.69
CA LEU A 93 -2.79 -7.48 12.66
C LEU A 93 -4.00 -8.14 13.34
N SER A 94 -5.15 -7.45 13.42
CA SER A 94 -6.39 -8.07 13.90
C SER A 94 -6.96 -9.07 12.91
N GLU A 95 -6.72 -8.87 11.61
CA GLU A 95 -7.07 -9.83 10.57
C GLU A 95 -6.05 -10.97 10.48
N ASN A 96 -4.76 -10.65 10.49
CA ASN A 96 -3.68 -11.63 10.48
C ASN A 96 -2.53 -11.19 11.41
N PRO A 97 -2.47 -11.76 12.64
CA PRO A 97 -1.41 -11.43 13.60
C PRO A 97 0.00 -11.70 13.10
N GLU A 98 0.16 -12.61 12.12
CA GLU A 98 1.42 -13.02 11.52
C GLU A 98 1.77 -12.26 10.23
N TYR A 99 1.01 -11.20 9.88
CA TYR A 99 1.25 -10.44 8.66
C TYR A 99 2.63 -9.74 8.68
N GLY A 100 3.59 -10.29 7.93
CA GLY A 100 5.00 -9.94 8.02
C GLY A 100 5.31 -8.46 7.80
N LEU A 101 4.66 -7.83 6.81
CA LEU A 101 4.85 -6.40 6.53
C LEU A 101 4.31 -5.52 7.67
N ALA A 102 3.18 -5.88 8.29
CA ALA A 102 2.63 -5.12 9.41
C ALA A 102 3.59 -5.15 10.61
N LYS A 103 4.17 -6.32 10.91
CA LYS A 103 5.21 -6.46 11.95
C LYS A 103 6.46 -5.66 11.63
N LEU A 104 6.90 -5.65 10.36
CA LEU A 104 8.04 -4.87 9.92
C LEU A 104 7.80 -3.37 10.13
N LEU A 105 6.67 -2.85 9.63
CA LEU A 105 6.30 -1.44 9.79
C LEU A 105 6.16 -1.04 11.26
N ARG A 106 5.62 -1.93 12.12
CA ARG A 106 5.57 -1.67 13.56
C ARG A 106 6.95 -1.39 14.15
N ARG A 107 7.97 -2.17 13.75
CA ARG A 107 9.36 -1.95 14.20
C ARG A 107 9.93 -0.65 13.67
N VAL A 108 9.67 -0.30 12.41
CA VAL A 108 10.08 0.97 11.81
C VAL A 108 9.49 2.15 12.57
N PHE A 109 8.19 2.11 12.89
CA PHE A 109 7.50 3.19 13.58
C PHE A 109 8.00 3.32 15.02
N ALA A 110 8.20 2.20 15.72
CA ALA A 110 8.75 2.17 17.07
C ALA A 110 10.19 2.72 17.11
N ALA A 111 10.98 2.48 16.06
CA ALA A 111 12.32 3.03 15.89
C ALA A 111 12.33 4.51 15.48
N LYS A 112 11.15 5.14 15.28
CA LYS A 112 11.00 6.55 14.93
C LYS A 112 11.85 6.96 13.72
N TRP A 113 11.90 6.11 12.70
CA TRP A 113 12.56 6.46 11.45
C TRP A 113 12.00 7.78 10.89
N PRO A 114 12.83 8.73 10.46
CA PRO A 114 12.31 9.96 9.85
C PRO A 114 11.40 9.64 8.65
N SER A 115 10.25 10.31 8.55
CA SER A 115 9.28 10.09 7.45
C SER A 115 9.93 10.28 6.08
N SER A 116 10.82 11.27 5.94
CA SER A 116 11.61 11.51 4.73
C SER A 116 12.55 10.36 4.37
N SER A 117 13.13 9.68 5.36
CA SER A 117 13.98 8.50 5.15
C SER A 117 13.15 7.29 4.71
N PHE A 118 11.93 7.15 5.27
CA PHE A 118 10.98 6.12 4.86
C PHE A 118 10.51 6.31 3.41
N ALA A 119 10.12 7.54 3.05
CA ALA A 119 9.73 7.90 1.68
C ALA A 119 10.84 7.59 0.67
N ARG A 120 12.07 8.01 1.00
CA ARG A 120 13.26 7.74 0.18
C ARG A 120 13.48 6.24 -0.02
N MET A 121 13.41 5.45 1.05
CA MET A 121 13.57 4.00 0.98
C MET A 121 12.52 3.36 0.05
N ARG A 122 11.24 3.72 0.14
CA ARG A 122 10.21 3.19 -0.79
C ARG A 122 10.57 3.50 -2.24
N LYS A 123 10.96 4.74 -2.53
CA LYS A 123 11.32 5.19 -3.87
C LYS A 123 12.52 4.41 -4.43
N GLU A 124 13.51 4.10 -3.60
CA GLU A 124 14.70 3.32 -3.99
C GLU A 124 14.40 1.82 -4.19
N LEU A 125 13.36 1.28 -3.54
CA LEU A 125 12.97 -0.12 -3.67
C LEU A 125 12.13 -0.40 -4.92
N HIS A 126 11.33 0.57 -5.39
CA HIS A 126 10.40 0.33 -6.50
C HIS A 126 11.08 -0.14 -7.80
N PRO A 127 12.21 0.43 -8.26
CA PRO A 127 12.89 -0.06 -9.46
C PRO A 127 13.29 -1.54 -9.36
N LYS A 128 13.71 -2.00 -8.18
CA LYS A 128 14.07 -3.41 -7.94
C LYS A 128 12.86 -4.33 -8.03
N VAL A 129 11.71 -3.87 -7.53
CA VAL A 129 10.44 -4.61 -7.65
C VAL A 129 10.02 -4.70 -9.13
N CYS A 130 10.14 -3.61 -9.89
CA CYS A 130 9.84 -3.61 -11.32
C CYS A 130 10.79 -4.52 -12.12
N GLU A 131 12.09 -4.48 -11.83
CA GLU A 131 13.06 -5.38 -12.47
C GLU A 131 12.73 -6.86 -12.20
N TYR A 132 12.37 -7.18 -10.96
CA TYR A 132 11.94 -8.54 -10.61
C TYR A 132 10.68 -8.97 -11.37
N LEU A 133 9.68 -8.09 -11.48
CA LEU A 133 8.38 -8.41 -12.07
C LEU A 133 8.37 -8.42 -13.61
N PHE A 134 9.15 -7.54 -14.24
CA PHE A 134 9.08 -7.28 -15.68
C PHE A 134 10.39 -7.55 -16.42
N GLY A 135 11.46 -7.93 -15.70
CA GLY A 135 12.81 -8.02 -16.24
C GLY A 135 13.44 -6.64 -16.45
N SER A 136 14.74 -6.61 -16.79
CA SER A 136 15.53 -5.37 -16.91
C SER A 136 15.16 -4.47 -18.11
N THR A 137 14.05 -4.72 -18.82
CA THR A 137 13.73 -4.08 -20.11
C THR A 137 12.97 -2.74 -20.00
N MET A 138 12.75 -2.21 -18.78
CA MET A 138 12.06 -0.91 -18.59
C MET A 138 13.01 0.21 -18.12
N ALA A 139 14.32 0.02 -18.24
CA ALA A 139 15.33 1.05 -18.01
C ALA A 139 15.77 1.68 -19.35
N SER A 140 14.85 2.36 -20.03
CA SER A 140 15.16 3.22 -21.18
C SER A 140 14.18 4.38 -21.27
#